data_AF-A0A913X3G1-F1
#
_entry.id   AF-A0A913X3G1-F1
#
_cell.length_a   1.000
_cell.length_b   1.000
_cell.length_c   1.000
_cell.angle_alpha   90.00
_cell.angle_beta   90.00
_cell.angle_gamma   90.00
#
_symmetry.space_group_name_H-M   'P 1'
#
loop_
_entity.id
_entity.type
_entity.pdbx_description
1 polymer ?
#
loop_
_entity_poly.entity_id
_entity_poly.type
_entity_poly.pdbx_seq_one_letter_code
_entity_poly.pdbx_strand_id
1 'polypeptide(L)'
;MPDFNDTKKHVVKISPVITPGNEGLVHHILVYGCKDDFPVSNLSVEGACFGSNMPDHVQSCAAQSVVASWAIGGGVNRTDQSGIRFHYTSSLRKYDADILWVGWAVSPFMWIPPYQKQWNSIGYCPSSCTQLGLANSSLPEGGIKVFSAILHSHLLGKYDNRNNNILTMRTAIKIAKIMTI
;
A
#
# COMPACT_ATOMS: atom_id res chain seq x y z
N MET A 1 -15.57 -8.48 5.64
CA MET A 1 -16.14 -7.19 6.11
C MET A 1 -17.55 -7.46 6.62
N PRO A 2 -18.07 -6.68 7.58
CA PRO A 2 -19.50 -6.72 7.88
C PRO A 2 -20.31 -6.42 6.62
N ASP A 3 -21.49 -7.01 6.50
CA ASP A 3 -22.43 -6.62 5.45
C ASP A 3 -22.93 -5.20 5.74
N PHE A 4 -22.79 -4.31 4.76
CA PHE A 4 -23.20 -2.91 4.87
C PHE A 4 -24.45 -2.62 4.03
N ASN A 5 -25.11 -3.62 3.44
CA ASN A 5 -26.26 -3.47 2.56
C ASN A 5 -26.02 -2.37 1.49
N ASP A 6 -24.86 -2.43 0.83
CA ASP A 6 -24.41 -1.46 -0.18
C ASP A 6 -24.33 0.01 0.28
N THR A 7 -24.36 0.27 1.59
CA THR A 7 -24.19 1.63 2.11
C THR A 7 -22.72 2.00 2.20
N LYS A 8 -22.32 3.07 1.50
CA LYS A 8 -20.94 3.60 1.56
C LYS A 8 -20.56 3.93 3.00
N LYS A 9 -19.36 3.50 3.39
CA LYS A 9 -18.72 3.84 4.68
C LYS A 9 -17.34 4.43 4.43
N HIS A 10 -16.91 5.32 5.31
CA HIS A 10 -15.54 5.79 5.33
C HIS A 10 -14.76 5.16 6.46
N VAL A 11 -13.61 4.56 6.13
CA VAL A 11 -12.61 4.15 7.11
C VAL A 11 -11.95 5.42 7.66
N VAL A 12 -12.01 5.59 8.98
CA VAL A 12 -11.48 6.77 9.68
C VAL A 12 -10.22 6.47 10.49
N LYS A 13 -9.98 5.19 10.79
CA LYS A 13 -8.78 4.72 11.50
C LYS A 13 -8.51 3.26 11.14
N ILE A 14 -7.23 2.92 11.08
CA ILE A 14 -6.71 1.57 10.85
C ILE A 14 -5.81 1.25 12.04
N SER A 15 -5.99 0.09 12.66
CA SER A 15 -5.16 -0.37 13.78
C SER A 15 -4.65 -1.78 13.51
N PRO A 16 -3.37 -2.10 13.77
CA PRO A 16 -2.89 -3.47 13.70
C PRO A 16 -3.50 -4.31 14.83
N VAL A 17 -3.70 -5.59 14.58
CA VAL A 17 -4.00 -6.61 15.57
C VAL A 17 -2.92 -7.67 15.43
N ILE A 18 -2.03 -7.77 16.40
CA ILE A 18 -0.91 -8.71 16.34
C ILE A 18 -1.15 -9.83 17.35
N THR A 19 -0.94 -11.07 16.93
CA THR A 19 -0.99 -12.23 17.82
C THR A 19 0.07 -12.09 18.90
N PRO A 20 -0.29 -12.25 20.19
CA PRO A 20 0.68 -12.18 21.27
C PRO A 20 1.86 -13.14 21.06
N GLY A 21 3.09 -12.62 21.14
CA GLY A 21 4.32 -13.36 20.90
C GLY A 21 4.83 -13.32 19.45
N ASN A 22 4.09 -12.73 18.52
CA ASN A 22 4.49 -12.56 17.11
C ASN A 22 4.89 -11.10 16.78
N GLU A 23 5.01 -10.21 17.78
CA GLU A 23 5.29 -8.79 17.60
C GLU A 23 6.64 -8.51 16.93
N GLY A 24 7.62 -9.42 17.09
CA GLY A 24 8.90 -9.35 16.39
C GLY A 24 8.95 -10.11 15.05
N LEU A 25 7.84 -10.75 14.66
CA LEU A 25 7.76 -11.63 13.49
C LEU A 25 6.98 -11.00 12.34
N VAL A 26 5.86 -10.34 12.65
CA VAL A 26 4.99 -9.75 11.62
C VAL A 26 5.59 -8.45 11.12
N HIS A 27 6.34 -8.53 10.01
CA HIS A 27 7.02 -7.36 9.45
C HIS A 27 6.09 -6.40 8.72
N HIS A 28 5.06 -6.90 8.03
CA HIS A 28 4.12 -6.05 7.32
C HIS A 28 2.78 -6.74 7.12
N ILE A 29 1.71 -5.97 7.15
CA ILE A 29 0.35 -6.41 6.81
C ILE A 29 -0.16 -5.45 5.74
N LEU A 30 -0.58 -6.00 4.60
CA LEU A 30 -1.18 -5.25 3.49
C LEU A 30 -2.60 -5.76 3.26
N VAL A 31 -3.54 -4.86 3.06
CA VAL A 31 -4.92 -5.18 2.69
C VAL A 31 -5.22 -4.52 1.36
N TYR A 32 -5.67 -5.34 0.40
CA TYR A 32 -6.00 -4.93 -0.95
C TYR A 32 -7.51 -4.82 -1.14
N GLY A 33 -7.94 -3.87 -1.96
CA GLY A 33 -9.28 -3.80 -2.51
C GLY A 33 -9.32 -4.60 -3.80
N CYS A 34 -10.26 -5.54 -3.89
CA CYS A 34 -10.52 -6.31 -5.10
C CYS A 34 -11.68 -5.69 -5.88
N LYS A 35 -11.88 -6.15 -7.12
CA LYS A 35 -13.07 -5.83 -7.91
C LYS A 35 -14.35 -6.45 -7.31
N ASP A 36 -15.49 -5.86 -7.66
CA ASP A 36 -16.81 -6.31 -7.18
C ASP A 36 -17.21 -7.71 -7.68
N ASP A 37 -16.60 -8.19 -8.77
CA ASP A 37 -16.81 -9.52 -9.34
C ASP A 37 -15.91 -10.61 -8.73
N PHE A 38 -15.30 -10.33 -7.56
CA PHE A 38 -14.40 -11.28 -6.91
C PHE A 38 -15.14 -12.58 -6.51
N PRO A 39 -14.61 -13.76 -6.88
CA PRO A 39 -15.32 -15.03 -6.67
C PRO A 39 -15.39 -15.40 -5.19
N VAL A 40 -16.61 -15.71 -4.72
CA VAL A 40 -16.91 -16.08 -3.33
C VAL A 40 -16.12 -17.31 -2.88
N SER A 41 -15.81 -18.25 -3.79
CA SER A 41 -14.98 -19.42 -3.51
C SER A 41 -13.57 -19.09 -3.00
N ASN A 42 -13.10 -17.87 -3.26
CA ASN A 42 -11.74 -17.44 -2.95
C ASN A 42 -11.66 -16.57 -1.67
N LEU A 43 -12.78 -16.34 -0.97
CA LEU A 43 -12.83 -15.49 0.22
C LEU A 43 -12.12 -16.08 1.44
N SER A 44 -11.99 -17.41 1.52
CA SER A 44 -11.40 -18.12 2.66
C SER A 44 -10.06 -18.78 2.34
N VAL A 45 -9.37 -18.29 1.29
CA VAL A 45 -8.07 -18.84 0.89
C VAL A 45 -6.97 -18.25 1.77
N GLU A 46 -6.19 -19.13 2.40
CA GLU A 46 -5.01 -18.78 3.18
C GLU A 46 -3.78 -19.47 2.56
N GLY A 47 -2.64 -18.79 2.54
CA GLY A 47 -1.42 -19.36 1.99
C GLY A 47 -0.32 -18.34 1.72
N ALA A 48 0.77 -18.83 1.14
CA ALA A 48 1.89 -17.98 0.74
C ALA A 48 1.50 -17.09 -0.44
N CYS A 49 1.75 -15.79 -0.31
CA CYS A 49 1.62 -14.85 -1.42
C CYS A 49 2.61 -15.19 -2.54
N PHE A 50 2.18 -15.06 -3.79
CA PHE A 50 2.97 -15.35 -5.00
C PHE A 50 3.49 -16.80 -5.10
N GLY A 51 2.97 -17.72 -4.28
CA GLY A 51 3.24 -19.15 -4.39
C GLY A 51 2.42 -19.80 -5.51
N SER A 52 2.85 -20.97 -5.99
CA SER A 52 2.18 -21.72 -7.06
C SER A 52 0.73 -22.11 -6.75
N ASN A 53 0.34 -22.14 -5.47
CA ASN A 53 -1.02 -22.49 -5.03
C ASN A 53 -1.92 -21.26 -4.84
N MET A 54 -1.43 -20.04 -5.12
CA MET A 54 -2.22 -18.82 -5.02
C MET A 54 -3.20 -18.75 -6.21
N PRO A 55 -4.52 -18.64 -5.97
CA PRO A 55 -5.47 -18.54 -7.08
C PRO A 55 -5.32 -17.23 -7.87
N ASP A 56 -5.54 -17.28 -9.17
CA ASP A 56 -5.36 -16.16 -10.10
C ASP A 56 -6.13 -14.89 -9.68
N HIS A 57 -7.38 -15.04 -9.22
CA HIS A 57 -8.18 -13.90 -8.75
C HIS A 57 -7.58 -13.22 -7.51
N VAL A 58 -7.02 -14.02 -6.59
CA VAL A 58 -6.35 -13.51 -5.39
C VAL A 58 -5.04 -12.82 -5.79
N GLN A 59 -4.28 -13.41 -6.73
CA GLN A 59 -3.05 -12.82 -7.24
C GLN A 59 -3.31 -11.48 -7.94
N SER A 60 -4.35 -11.42 -8.77
CA SER A 60 -4.79 -10.19 -9.42
C SER A 60 -5.18 -9.12 -8.41
N CYS A 61 -5.91 -9.49 -7.34
CA CYS A 61 -6.28 -8.54 -6.29
C CYS A 61 -5.07 -8.00 -5.51
N ALA A 62 -4.09 -8.86 -5.20
CA ALA A 62 -2.85 -8.45 -4.53
C ALA A 62 -1.97 -7.47 -5.35
N ALA A 63 -2.31 -7.25 -6.63
CA ALA A 63 -1.67 -6.28 -7.51
C ALA A 63 -2.53 -5.00 -7.76
N GLN A 64 -3.68 -4.87 -7.10
CA GLN A 64 -4.61 -3.73 -7.24
C GLN A 64 -4.42 -2.69 -6.12
N SER A 65 -5.49 -2.03 -5.70
CA SER A 65 -5.45 -0.91 -4.76
C SER A 65 -5.18 -1.37 -3.34
N VAL A 66 -4.14 -0.81 -2.72
CA VAL A 66 -3.89 -1.03 -1.28
C VAL A 66 -4.81 -0.11 -0.48
N VAL A 67 -5.66 -0.72 0.34
CA VAL A 67 -6.63 -0.02 1.20
C VAL A 67 -6.04 0.26 2.59
N ALA A 68 -5.15 -0.62 3.06
CA ALA A 68 -4.44 -0.44 4.32
C ALA A 68 -3.07 -1.11 4.31
N SER A 69 -2.14 -0.54 5.08
CA SER A 69 -0.81 -1.10 5.28
C SER A 69 -0.29 -0.84 6.70
N TRP A 70 0.49 -1.76 7.24
CA TRP A 70 1.21 -1.67 8.53
C TRP A 70 2.56 -2.40 8.42
N ALA A 71 3.61 -1.99 9.16
CA ALA A 71 4.91 -2.67 9.12
C ALA A 71 5.84 -2.47 10.34
N ILE A 72 6.48 -3.54 10.86
CA ILE A 72 7.60 -3.61 11.84
C ILE A 72 8.34 -4.99 11.81
N GLY A 73 9.60 -5.16 11.35
CA GLY A 73 10.56 -6.27 11.68
C GLY A 73 10.13 -7.77 11.54
N GLY A 74 10.96 -8.75 11.11
CA GLY A 74 10.42 -10.13 10.97
C GLY A 74 11.33 -11.37 10.85
N GLY A 75 10.71 -12.51 11.17
CA GLY A 75 11.15 -13.93 11.06
C GLY A 75 9.93 -14.89 11.11
N VAL A 76 10.05 -16.19 10.83
CA VAL A 76 8.89 -17.13 10.70
C VAL A 76 9.05 -18.47 11.47
N ASN A 77 7.96 -18.92 12.12
CA ASN A 77 7.45 -20.32 12.27
C ASN A 77 6.51 -20.49 13.49
N ARG A 78 5.32 -19.86 13.50
CA ARG A 78 4.27 -20.03 14.53
C ARG A 78 2.87 -19.83 13.95
N THR A 79 1.85 -20.38 14.60
CA THR A 79 0.45 -20.04 14.34
C THR A 79 0.24 -18.54 14.58
N ASP A 80 -0.31 -17.86 13.57
CA ASP A 80 -0.53 -16.41 13.59
C ASP A 80 -1.94 -16.08 13.10
N GLN A 81 -2.65 -15.25 13.87
CA GLN A 81 -3.95 -14.66 13.54
C GLN A 81 -3.86 -13.12 13.53
N SER A 82 -2.70 -12.59 13.14
CA SER A 82 -2.50 -11.15 13.03
C SER A 82 -3.27 -10.59 11.84
N GLY A 83 -3.64 -9.31 11.91
CA GLY A 83 -4.41 -8.65 10.87
C GLY A 83 -4.60 -7.16 11.11
N ILE A 84 -5.63 -6.61 10.46
CA ILE A 84 -5.99 -5.19 10.54
C ILE A 84 -7.41 -5.03 11.06
N ARG A 85 -7.59 -4.10 12.00
CA ARG A 85 -8.89 -3.59 12.44
C ARG A 85 -9.21 -2.27 11.75
N PHE A 86 -10.31 -2.27 11.01
CA PHE A 86 -10.89 -1.07 10.42
C PHE A 86 -11.87 -0.41 11.40
N HIS A 87 -11.74 0.90 11.56
CA HIS A 87 -12.74 1.73 12.23
C HIS A 87 -13.40 2.60 11.17
N TYR A 88 -14.73 2.54 11.07
CA TYR A 88 -15.50 3.22 10.03
C TYR A 88 -16.63 4.08 10.61
N THR A 89 -17.16 4.99 9.80
CA THR A 89 -18.30 5.85 10.12
C THR A 89 -19.36 5.79 9.03
N SER A 90 -20.63 5.94 9.41
CA SER A 90 -21.75 6.16 8.49
C SER A 90 -21.89 7.63 8.06
N SER A 91 -21.29 8.58 8.80
CA SER A 91 -21.27 9.98 8.40
C SER A 91 -20.14 10.21 7.39
N LEU A 92 -20.51 10.32 6.12
CA LEU A 92 -19.56 10.49 5.03
C LEU A 92 -18.81 11.83 5.16
N ARG A 93 -17.50 11.77 5.01
CA ARG A 93 -16.63 12.94 4.95
C ARG A 93 -16.74 13.60 3.58
N LYS A 94 -16.34 14.87 3.51
CA LYS A 94 -16.40 15.67 2.29
C LYS A 94 -15.58 15.11 1.12
N TYR A 95 -14.46 14.47 1.41
CA TYR A 95 -13.53 13.94 0.42
C TYR A 95 -13.25 12.47 0.71
N ASP A 96 -13.13 11.68 -0.36
CA ASP A 96 -12.57 10.34 -0.32
C ASP A 96 -11.06 10.42 -0.18
N ALA A 97 -10.45 9.38 0.38
CA ALA A 97 -9.01 9.29 0.51
C ALA A 97 -8.50 7.95 -0.02
N ASP A 98 -7.41 7.99 -0.74
CA ASP A 98 -6.79 6.80 -1.36
C ASP A 98 -5.27 6.83 -1.20
N ILE A 99 -4.60 5.76 -1.62
CA ILE A 99 -3.17 5.56 -1.55
C ILE A 99 -2.57 5.58 -2.97
N LEU A 100 -1.72 6.57 -3.23
CA LEU A 100 -0.93 6.69 -4.44
C LEU A 100 0.49 6.16 -4.22
N TRP A 101 0.90 5.18 -5.00
CA TRP A 101 2.25 4.63 -5.02
C TRP A 101 3.09 5.40 -6.03
N VAL A 102 4.19 6.01 -5.59
CA VAL A 102 5.14 6.74 -6.43
C VAL A 102 6.55 6.23 -6.18
N GLY A 103 7.23 5.75 -7.20
CA GLY A 103 8.57 5.23 -7.07
C GLY A 103 8.88 4.21 -8.16
N TRP A 104 9.82 3.33 -7.85
CA TRP A 104 10.16 2.23 -8.75
C TRP A 104 9.25 1.02 -8.49
N ALA A 105 8.77 0.37 -9.56
CA ALA A 105 7.99 -0.85 -9.44
C ALA A 105 8.87 -2.01 -8.95
N VAL A 106 8.33 -2.90 -8.11
CA VAL A 106 9.07 -4.10 -7.69
C VAL A 106 9.32 -4.97 -8.92
N SER A 107 10.57 -5.05 -9.36
CA SER A 107 10.94 -5.69 -10.63
C SER A 107 12.32 -6.32 -10.52
N PRO A 108 12.56 -7.49 -11.15
CA PRO A 108 13.89 -8.11 -11.20
C PRO A 108 14.92 -7.25 -11.95
N PHE A 109 14.49 -6.30 -12.78
CA PHE A 109 15.38 -5.36 -13.47
C PHE A 109 15.81 -4.19 -12.59
N MET A 110 15.22 -4.04 -11.40
CA MET A 110 15.69 -3.13 -10.37
C MET A 110 16.74 -3.83 -9.53
N TRP A 111 18.01 -3.51 -9.74
CA TRP A 111 19.09 -4.10 -8.93
C TRP A 111 20.10 -3.04 -8.48
N ILE A 112 20.71 -3.32 -7.33
CA ILE A 112 21.83 -2.56 -6.78
C ILE A 112 23.07 -3.43 -6.98
N PRO A 113 24.09 -2.98 -7.73
CA PRO A 113 25.32 -3.75 -7.86
C PRO A 113 25.99 -3.99 -6.50
N PRO A 114 26.63 -5.15 -6.30
CA PRO A 114 27.32 -5.44 -5.05
C PRO A 114 28.48 -4.46 -4.82
N TYR A 115 28.82 -4.24 -3.55
CA TYR A 115 29.94 -3.40 -3.09
C TYR A 115 29.86 -1.90 -3.41
N GLN A 116 28.71 -1.42 -3.89
CA GLN A 116 28.52 0.01 -4.10
C GLN A 116 28.35 0.74 -2.76
N LYS A 117 29.23 1.73 -2.48
CA LYS A 117 29.09 2.60 -1.31
C LYS A 117 27.83 3.46 -1.35
N GLN A 118 27.39 3.80 -2.57
CA GLN A 118 26.23 4.64 -2.86
C GLN A 118 25.62 4.20 -4.20
N TRP A 119 24.32 3.94 -4.19
CA TRP A 119 23.49 3.73 -5.37
C TRP A 119 22.20 4.55 -5.24
N ASN A 120 21.71 5.08 -6.36
CA ASN A 120 20.48 5.87 -6.40
C ASN A 120 19.51 5.24 -7.39
N SER A 121 18.41 4.69 -6.90
CA SER A 121 17.28 4.30 -7.76
C SER A 121 16.26 5.43 -7.82
N ILE A 122 15.86 5.84 -9.03
CA ILE A 122 14.92 6.95 -9.25
C ILE A 122 13.73 6.43 -10.04
N GLY A 123 12.54 6.52 -9.45
CA GLY A 123 11.26 6.32 -10.15
C GLY A 123 10.66 7.64 -10.57
N TYR A 124 10.02 7.66 -11.73
CA TYR A 124 9.39 8.85 -12.30
C TYR A 124 7.88 8.63 -12.44
N CYS A 125 7.12 9.69 -12.19
CA CYS A 125 5.70 9.77 -12.50
C CYS A 125 5.51 10.92 -13.50
N PRO A 126 5.54 10.64 -14.82
CA PRO A 126 5.40 11.69 -15.83
C PRO A 126 3.98 12.24 -15.81
N SER A 127 3.81 13.52 -16.19
CA SER A 127 2.50 14.17 -16.21
C SER A 127 1.47 13.41 -17.05
N SER A 128 1.90 12.78 -18.15
CA SER A 128 1.05 11.93 -19.00
C SER A 128 0.40 10.76 -18.25
N CYS A 129 1.03 10.25 -17.19
CA CYS A 129 0.47 9.19 -16.35
C CYS A 129 -0.67 9.72 -15.46
N THR A 130 -0.48 10.91 -14.87
CA THR A 130 -1.46 11.51 -13.96
C THR A 130 -2.57 12.28 -14.68
N GLN A 131 -2.33 12.75 -15.90
CA GLN A 131 -3.22 13.66 -16.59
C GLN A 131 -4.60 13.05 -16.83
N LEU A 132 -4.67 11.79 -17.28
CA LEU A 132 -5.96 11.10 -17.50
C LEU A 132 -6.65 10.74 -16.19
N GLY A 133 -5.92 10.16 -15.23
CA GLY A 133 -6.50 9.71 -13.97
C GLY A 133 -6.98 10.84 -13.06
N LEU A 134 -6.37 12.03 -13.19
CA LEU A 134 -6.68 13.19 -12.35
C LEU A 134 -7.47 14.29 -13.08
N ALA A 135 -7.76 14.12 -14.38
CA ALA A 135 -8.50 15.11 -15.19
C ALA A 135 -9.88 15.44 -14.60
N ASN A 136 -10.57 14.43 -14.07
CA ASN A 136 -11.94 14.56 -13.54
C ASN A 136 -11.98 14.86 -12.04
N SER A 137 -10.88 15.35 -11.47
CA SER A 137 -10.89 15.76 -10.07
C SER A 137 -11.83 16.94 -9.84
N SER A 138 -12.65 16.83 -8.81
CA SER A 138 -13.58 17.85 -8.35
C SER A 138 -12.99 18.75 -7.26
N LEU A 139 -11.68 18.68 -7.01
CA LEU A 139 -11.00 19.68 -6.20
C LEU A 139 -10.98 21.04 -6.92
N PRO A 140 -11.06 22.17 -6.18
CA PRO A 140 -11.15 23.52 -6.77
C PRO A 140 -9.99 23.90 -7.72
N GLU A 141 -8.83 23.27 -7.54
CA GLU A 141 -7.61 23.49 -8.35
C GLU A 141 -7.38 22.36 -9.37
N GLY A 142 -8.30 21.38 -9.45
CA GLY A 142 -8.07 20.09 -10.09
C GLY A 142 -7.05 19.23 -9.33
N GLY A 143 -6.78 18.01 -9.82
CA GLY A 143 -5.72 17.16 -9.28
C GLY A 143 -6.04 16.46 -7.95
N ILE A 144 -5.07 16.39 -7.04
CA ILE A 144 -5.16 15.69 -5.75
C ILE A 144 -4.54 16.52 -4.64
N LYS A 145 -5.00 16.31 -3.40
CA LYS A 145 -4.34 16.88 -2.22
C LYS A 145 -3.61 15.78 -1.44
N VAL A 146 -2.29 15.81 -1.47
CA VAL A 146 -1.43 14.93 -0.65
C VAL A 146 -1.39 15.47 0.78
N PHE A 147 -1.78 14.66 1.75
CA PHE A 147 -1.78 15.07 3.17
C PHE A 147 -0.91 14.18 4.07
N SER A 148 -0.43 13.04 3.57
CA SER A 148 0.49 12.15 4.28
C SER A 148 1.34 11.41 3.27
N ALA A 149 2.61 11.13 3.63
CA ALA A 149 3.49 10.29 2.85
C ALA A 149 4.21 9.30 3.76
N ILE A 150 4.31 8.05 3.33
CA ILE A 150 5.09 7.00 3.98
C ILE A 150 6.19 6.57 3.00
N LEU A 151 7.38 6.43 3.54
CA LEU A 151 8.56 5.97 2.85
C LEU A 151 8.74 4.48 3.11
N HIS A 152 8.87 3.68 2.05
CA HIS A 152 9.10 2.23 2.17
C HIS A 152 10.39 1.82 1.44
N SER A 153 11.28 1.10 2.14
CA SER A 153 12.46 0.44 1.59
C SER A 153 12.73 -0.87 2.33
N HIS A 154 13.50 -1.77 1.71
CA HIS A 154 14.10 -2.91 2.44
C HIS A 154 15.38 -2.48 3.17
N LEU A 155 16.18 -3.43 3.65
CA LEU A 155 17.32 -3.24 4.55
C LEU A 155 18.43 -2.32 4.02
N LEU A 156 18.64 -2.24 2.70
CA LEU A 156 19.69 -1.40 2.10
C LEU A 156 19.27 0.07 1.91
N GLY A 157 17.99 0.39 2.16
CA GLY A 157 17.48 1.75 2.04
C GLY A 157 18.13 2.68 3.06
N LYS A 158 18.55 3.85 2.61
CA LYS A 158 19.00 4.95 3.48
C LYS A 158 18.33 6.23 3.05
N TYR A 159 17.88 7.01 4.02
CA TYR A 159 17.36 8.35 3.82
C TYR A 159 18.51 9.35 3.69
N ASP A 160 18.52 10.14 2.62
CA ASP A 160 19.43 11.26 2.43
C ASP A 160 18.64 12.59 2.48
N ASN A 161 18.96 13.44 3.45
CA ASN A 161 18.29 14.71 3.71
C ASN A 161 18.98 15.91 3.07
N ARG A 162 20.05 15.72 2.30
CA ARG A 162 20.90 16.83 1.82
C ARG A 162 20.24 17.74 0.78
N ASN A 163 19.19 17.27 0.10
CA ASN A 163 18.47 18.03 -0.92
C ASN A 163 17.02 18.20 -0.50
N ASN A 164 16.70 19.16 0.38
CA ASN A 164 15.40 19.52 0.98
C ASN A 164 14.12 19.45 0.09
N ASN A 165 14.23 19.15 -1.20
CA ASN A 165 13.14 19.03 -2.15
C ASN A 165 12.91 17.59 -2.69
N ILE A 166 13.79 16.63 -2.35
CA ILE A 166 13.68 15.22 -2.74
C ILE A 166 14.11 14.34 -1.56
N LEU A 167 13.14 13.66 -0.92
CA LEU A 167 13.47 12.50 -0.08
C LEU A 167 14.06 11.43 -1.01
N THR A 168 15.39 11.43 -1.13
CA THR A 168 16.15 10.41 -1.87
C THR A 168 16.32 9.23 -0.93
N MET A 169 15.44 8.25 -1.07
CA MET A 169 15.69 6.93 -0.52
C MET A 169 16.25 6.07 -1.65
N ARG A 170 17.37 5.40 -1.37
CA ARG A 170 18.15 4.66 -2.37
C ARG A 170 17.36 3.54 -3.08
N THR A 171 16.29 3.07 -2.45
CA THR A 171 15.28 2.14 -2.95
C THR A 171 13.97 2.53 -2.26
N ALA A 172 13.05 3.21 -2.95
CA ALA A 172 11.79 3.54 -2.28
C ALA A 172 10.57 3.54 -3.15
N ILE A 173 9.50 3.11 -2.50
CA ILE A 173 8.15 3.46 -2.88
C ILE A 173 7.64 4.49 -1.87
N LYS A 174 7.19 5.64 -2.38
CA LYS A 174 6.45 6.63 -1.62
C LYS A 174 4.98 6.25 -1.70
N ILE A 175 4.37 6.12 -0.54
CA ILE A 175 2.94 5.85 -0.38
C ILE A 175 2.33 7.18 0.06
N ALA A 176 1.69 7.90 -0.85
CA ALA A 176 1.01 9.15 -0.54
C ALA A 176 -0.47 8.86 -0.25
N LYS A 177 -0.99 9.35 0.87
CA LYS A 177 -2.43 9.44 1.03
C LYS A 177 -2.93 10.69 0.32
N ILE A 178 -3.81 10.46 -0.63
CA ILE A 178 -4.39 11.48 -1.51
C ILE A 178 -5.85 11.66 -1.16
N MET A 179 -6.36 12.88 -1.27
CA MET A 179 -7.79 13.12 -1.26
C MET A 179 -8.29 13.27 -2.69
N THR A 180 -9.33 12.50 -3.01
CA THR A 180 -10.11 12.53 -4.26
C THR A 180 -11.60 12.58 -3.88
N ILE A 181 -12.51 12.76 -4.83
CA ILE A 181 -13.96 12.61 -4.59
C ILE A 181 -14.41 11.35 -5.30
#